data_AF-S9W001-F1
#
_entry.id   AF-S9W001-F1
#
_cell.length_a   1.000
_cell.length_b   1.000
_cell.length_c   1.000
_cell.angle_alpha   90.00
_cell.angle_beta   90.00
_cell.angle_gamma   90.00
#
_symmetry.space_group_name_H-M   'P 1'
#
loop_
_entity.id
_entity.type
_entity.pdbx_description
1 polymer ?
#
loop_
_entity_poly.entity_id
_entity_poly.type
_entity_poly.pdbx_seq_one_letter_code
_entity_poly.pdbx_strand_id
1 'polypeptide(L)'
;MSCENETSPLPENKVQLCEHSNANLLKINTHDPYSTVSALKKQLAKEIPSVRTNSEAQNPLFQGLVRMNKNPKTEYLYLAFENEKDRADAAELLKTIKYRGRFWEEARVTDKDLSVTHKGTAKRPRPSEEGSKLTQYESYTIEEQHAIKTKSCLSTMRSIVPPFAYGREEYMKRFQGIVESPQLTGYRNHVNLSFGLTDKNEPAVGFQKGALVEGRSAIESATEGAKDVVTMHPIAKAAAQEVMNIFQEFRSVERGSLGVFDKIKGEGFWRRLQIRHNIYGEVLMDLEVDADSTTPEVFNALLNRLKEIFTSLEITGRLQKVWGGERARVIGLLYHKHSGIGSLADNAERVCVFGDSVLTEYVNGLKFELSPTAFFQVNTPGMEKMLEKVSQVAELTSSTTLLDLCSGTGTIGLSLAKYVKKVVGIELVDDAVQNARRNALINGIQNAEFLSGRVEALLPTVINSLSPEDRQDIVAVLDPPRAGVVSTVIKWIRGTPTIRRVVYISCEQSALVRDCPSFTKPRTKAYRGLPFEITSGFAVDLFPHTHHVEMVAVMTRTKGDESEDADKVEEDASTAE
;
A
#
# COMPACT_ATOMS: atom_id res chain seq x y z
N MET A 1 71.99 11.92 2.57
CA MET A 1 72.03 13.38 2.79
C MET A 1 70.98 13.97 1.86
N SER A 2 69.71 13.95 2.27
CA SER A 2 69.03 15.00 3.06
C SER A 2 68.66 16.21 2.20
N CYS A 3 67.38 16.33 1.89
CA CYS A 3 66.67 17.60 1.73
C CYS A 3 65.21 17.35 2.13
N GLU A 4 64.83 17.89 3.28
CA GLU A 4 63.46 18.05 3.74
C GLU A 4 62.77 19.14 2.93
N ASN A 5 61.47 19.00 2.70
CA ASN A 5 60.57 20.15 2.61
C ASN A 5 59.19 19.74 3.11
N GLU A 6 58.69 20.53 4.05
CA GLU A 6 57.44 20.39 4.77
C GLU A 6 56.22 20.59 3.87
N THR A 7 55.20 19.74 4.04
CA THR A 7 53.82 20.07 3.69
C THR A 7 52.90 19.55 4.78
N SER A 8 52.25 20.47 5.50
CA SER A 8 51.22 20.18 6.50
C SER A 8 49.98 19.55 5.86
N PRO A 9 49.35 18.52 6.47
CA PRO A 9 48.07 18.00 6.01
C PRO A 9 46.89 18.67 6.72
N LEU A 10 45.89 19.08 5.94
CA LEU A 10 44.52 19.35 6.39
C LEU A 10 43.85 18.02 6.84
N PRO A 11 42.95 18.04 7.84
CA PRO A 11 42.36 16.81 8.36
C PRO A 11 41.29 16.24 7.41
N GLU A 12 41.52 15.02 6.93
CA GLU A 12 40.49 14.16 6.34
C GLU A 12 39.50 13.73 7.44
N ASN A 13 38.39 14.44 7.60
CA ASN A 13 37.20 13.85 8.24
C ASN A 13 36.37 13.12 7.18
N LYS A 14 36.87 11.95 6.74
CA LYS A 14 36.02 10.92 6.14
C LYS A 14 35.22 10.29 7.28
N VAL A 15 33.90 10.44 7.24
CA VAL A 15 32.99 9.65 8.07
C VAL A 15 33.26 8.18 7.74
N GLN A 16 33.90 7.47 8.67
CA GLN A 16 34.13 6.04 8.55
C GLN A 16 32.77 5.36 8.64
N LEU A 17 32.24 4.90 7.51
CA LEU A 17 31.09 4.01 7.48
C LEU A 17 31.48 2.79 8.33
N CYS A 18 30.77 2.55 9.44
CA CYS A 18 31.01 1.37 10.27
C CYS A 18 30.78 0.12 9.41
N GLU A 19 31.85 -0.51 8.94
CA GLU A 19 31.84 -1.89 8.51
C GLU A 19 31.35 -2.71 9.71
N HIS A 20 30.10 -3.20 9.68
CA HIS A 20 29.54 -3.96 10.78
C HIS A 20 30.38 -5.25 10.98
N SER A 21 31.26 -5.24 11.98
CA SER A 21 32.12 -6.36 12.32
C SER A 21 31.29 -7.57 12.73
N ASN A 22 31.56 -8.73 12.13
CA ASN A 22 30.98 -10.02 12.53
C ASN A 22 31.72 -10.65 13.73
N ALA A 23 32.59 -9.89 14.40
CA ALA A 23 33.45 -10.38 15.49
C ALA A 23 32.65 -11.04 16.63
N ASN A 24 31.49 -10.49 16.99
CA ASN A 24 30.65 -11.02 18.08
C ASN A 24 29.36 -11.67 17.54
N LEU A 25 29.51 -12.54 16.52
CA LEU A 25 28.40 -13.32 15.98
C LEU A 25 28.06 -14.49 16.90
N LEU A 26 26.79 -14.62 17.26
CA LEU A 26 26.19 -15.76 17.93
C LEU A 26 25.35 -16.55 16.94
N LYS A 27 25.49 -17.87 16.95
CA LYS A 27 24.71 -18.81 16.15
C LYS A 27 24.01 -19.78 17.08
N ILE A 28 22.68 -19.81 17.04
CA ILE A 28 21.84 -20.66 17.88
C ILE A 28 21.07 -21.65 17.01
N ASN A 29 21.12 -22.92 17.35
CA ASN A 29 20.21 -23.93 16.84
C ASN A 29 18.86 -23.81 17.56
N THR A 30 17.83 -23.41 16.84
CA THR A 30 16.47 -23.26 17.36
C THR A 30 15.62 -24.52 17.22
N HIS A 31 16.13 -25.56 16.54
CA HIS A 31 15.40 -26.77 16.12
C HIS A 31 14.14 -26.51 15.27
N ASP A 32 13.93 -25.26 14.86
CA ASP A 32 12.77 -24.82 14.09
C ASP A 32 13.23 -24.42 12.68
N PRO A 33 13.02 -25.26 11.66
CA PRO A 33 13.42 -24.92 10.31
C PRO A 33 12.42 -23.99 9.60
N TYR A 34 11.24 -23.74 10.16
CA TYR A 34 10.12 -23.11 9.45
C TYR A 34 9.86 -21.65 9.86
N SER A 35 10.13 -21.29 11.11
CA SER A 35 9.80 -19.94 11.60
C SER A 35 10.66 -18.85 10.97
N THR A 36 10.00 -17.74 10.63
CA THR A 36 10.65 -16.50 10.23
C THR A 36 11.24 -15.77 11.44
N VAL A 37 12.15 -14.82 11.18
CA VAL A 37 12.70 -13.93 12.22
C VAL A 37 11.58 -13.24 13.00
N SER A 38 10.53 -12.77 12.32
CA SER A 38 9.39 -12.10 12.96
C SER A 38 8.58 -13.02 13.89
N ALA A 39 8.42 -14.30 13.53
CA ALA A 39 7.75 -15.28 14.38
C ALA A 39 8.58 -15.57 15.64
N LEU A 40 9.90 -15.73 15.49
CA LEU A 40 10.80 -15.92 16.62
C LEU A 40 10.83 -14.69 17.54
N LYS A 41 10.86 -13.46 17.00
CA LYS A 41 10.77 -12.23 17.83
C LYS A 41 9.55 -12.24 18.73
N LYS A 42 8.39 -12.66 18.21
CA LYS A 42 7.15 -12.77 19.00
C LYS A 42 7.23 -13.87 20.07
N GLN A 43 7.89 -14.99 19.77
CA GLN A 43 8.11 -16.07 20.74
C GLN A 43 9.07 -15.63 21.85
N LEU A 44 10.20 -15.01 21.50
CA LEU A 44 11.16 -14.45 22.45
C LEU A 44 10.49 -13.43 23.38
N ALA A 45 9.66 -12.55 22.84
CA ALA A 45 8.92 -11.55 23.62
C ALA A 45 7.86 -12.17 24.55
N LYS A 46 7.43 -13.42 24.31
CA LYS A 46 6.44 -14.14 25.13
C LYS A 46 7.09 -15.01 26.20
N GLU A 47 8.23 -15.61 25.90
CA GLU A 47 8.96 -16.51 26.81
C GLU A 47 9.88 -15.76 27.78
N ILE A 48 10.34 -14.57 27.41
CA ILE A 48 11.16 -13.74 28.28
C ILE A 48 10.25 -12.71 28.97
N PRO A 49 10.13 -12.71 30.31
CA PRO A 49 9.20 -11.83 31.01
C PRO A 49 9.52 -10.36 30.79
N SER A 50 8.48 -9.53 30.62
CA SER A 50 8.60 -8.07 30.55
C SER A 50 9.15 -7.53 31.88
N VAL A 51 10.17 -6.68 31.83
CA VAL A 51 10.71 -5.96 32.99
C VAL A 51 9.58 -5.20 33.67
N ARG A 52 9.18 -5.62 34.87
CA ARG A 52 8.31 -4.83 35.75
C ARG A 52 9.16 -3.72 36.33
N THR A 53 8.73 -2.48 36.16
CA THR A 53 9.27 -1.29 36.84
C THR A 53 9.27 -1.52 38.35
N ASN A 54 10.45 -1.76 38.94
CA ASN A 54 10.85 -1.63 40.36
C ASN A 54 11.79 -2.75 40.89
N SER A 55 12.84 -3.13 40.16
CA SER A 55 14.01 -3.76 40.78
C SER A 55 15.30 -3.39 40.04
N GLU A 56 16.35 -3.12 40.80
CA GLU A 56 17.66 -2.65 40.35
C GLU A 56 18.24 -3.45 39.16
N ALA A 57 18.71 -2.72 38.16
CA ALA A 57 19.65 -3.12 37.11
C ALA A 57 19.59 -4.57 36.61
N GLN A 58 18.57 -4.89 35.79
CA GLN A 58 18.69 -5.98 34.81
C GLN A 58 18.80 -5.36 33.41
N ASN A 59 19.91 -5.64 32.72
CA ASN A 59 20.24 -5.13 31.39
C ASN A 59 19.08 -5.35 30.40
N PRO A 60 18.80 -4.39 29.49
CA PRO A 60 17.78 -4.54 28.47
C PRO A 60 18.02 -5.81 27.64
N LEU A 61 16.94 -6.53 27.31
CA LEU A 61 16.97 -7.70 26.43
C LEU A 61 17.77 -7.37 25.16
N PHE A 62 18.80 -8.18 24.88
CA PHE A 62 19.63 -8.01 23.69
C PHE A 62 20.26 -6.61 23.57
N GLN A 63 20.73 -6.06 24.69
CA GLN A 63 21.60 -4.89 24.70
C GLN A 63 22.74 -5.07 23.69
N GLY A 64 23.06 -4.02 22.93
CA GLY A 64 24.13 -4.08 21.92
C GLY A 64 23.85 -5.01 20.74
N LEU A 65 22.61 -5.50 20.53
CA LEU A 65 22.28 -6.30 19.34
C LEU A 65 22.24 -5.43 18.08
N VAL A 66 23.18 -5.69 17.18
CA VAL A 66 23.32 -5.01 15.89
C VAL A 66 22.34 -5.59 14.87
N ARG A 67 22.21 -6.91 14.81
CA ARG A 67 21.32 -7.58 13.84
C ARG A 67 20.87 -8.97 14.27
N MET A 68 19.73 -9.40 13.75
CA MET A 68 19.23 -10.77 13.89
C MET A 68 18.69 -11.30 12.56
N ASN A 69 19.10 -12.51 12.17
CA ASN A 69 18.71 -13.12 10.91
C ASN A 69 18.49 -14.63 11.03
N LYS A 70 17.58 -15.18 10.20
CA LYS A 70 17.29 -16.62 10.12
C LYS A 70 16.87 -16.99 8.70
N ASN A 71 17.45 -18.06 8.16
CA ASN A 71 17.01 -18.64 6.91
C ASN A 71 15.87 -19.64 7.19
N PRO A 72 14.68 -19.49 6.57
CA PRO A 72 13.52 -20.38 6.78
C PRO A 72 13.67 -21.76 6.13
N LYS A 73 14.88 -22.13 5.70
CA LYS A 73 15.24 -23.50 5.29
C LYS A 73 16.21 -24.15 6.26
N THR A 74 16.59 -23.47 7.34
CA THR A 74 17.58 -23.94 8.32
C THR A 74 17.10 -23.69 9.74
N GLU A 75 17.54 -24.52 10.68
CA GLU A 75 17.21 -24.36 12.11
C GLU A 75 18.04 -23.28 12.83
N TYR A 76 18.99 -22.63 12.14
CA TYR A 76 19.92 -21.68 12.75
C TYR A 76 19.41 -20.24 12.77
N LEU A 77 19.50 -19.63 13.95
CA LEU A 77 19.33 -18.20 14.20
C LEU A 77 20.71 -17.56 14.38
N TYR A 78 20.92 -16.40 13.75
CA TYR A 78 22.16 -15.64 13.80
C TYR A 78 21.90 -14.28 14.44
N LEU A 79 22.68 -13.92 15.46
CA LEU A 79 22.60 -12.64 16.18
C LEU A 79 23.99 -12.02 16.21
N ALA A 80 24.17 -10.76 15.82
CA ALA A 80 25.46 -10.06 15.95
C ALA A 80 25.35 -8.94 16.97
N PHE A 81 26.36 -8.82 17.83
CA PHE A 81 26.41 -7.84 18.91
C PHE A 81 27.58 -6.89 18.78
N GLU A 82 27.49 -5.73 19.42
CA GLU A 82 28.55 -4.72 19.44
C GLU A 82 29.77 -5.20 20.24
N ASN A 83 29.57 -5.96 21.31
CA ASN A 83 30.64 -6.47 22.17
C ASN A 83 30.41 -7.94 22.57
N GLU A 84 31.48 -8.59 23.05
CA GLU A 84 31.49 -10.00 23.43
C GLU A 84 30.64 -10.28 24.68
N LYS A 85 30.55 -9.31 25.60
CA LYS A 85 29.78 -9.44 26.83
C LYS A 85 28.27 -9.60 26.54
N ASP A 86 27.71 -8.70 25.74
CA ASP A 86 26.30 -8.73 25.34
C ASP A 86 25.96 -10.01 24.56
N ARG A 87 26.90 -10.47 23.73
CA ARG A 87 26.82 -11.74 23.00
C ARG A 87 26.75 -12.94 23.96
N ALA A 88 27.56 -12.95 25.02
CA ALA A 88 27.59 -14.02 26.00
C ALA A 88 26.32 -14.02 26.87
N ASP A 89 25.88 -12.85 27.33
CA ASP A 89 24.64 -12.69 28.11
C ASP A 89 23.42 -13.19 27.31
N ALA A 90 23.36 -12.86 26.01
CA ALA A 90 22.32 -13.35 25.12
C ALA A 90 22.39 -14.87 24.88
N ALA A 91 23.58 -15.46 24.79
CA ALA A 91 23.74 -16.91 24.63
C ALA A 91 23.19 -17.69 25.83
N GLU A 92 23.49 -17.26 27.05
CA GLU A 92 22.98 -17.90 28.27
C GLU A 92 21.46 -17.79 28.37
N LEU A 93 20.89 -16.62 28.06
CA LEU A 93 19.45 -16.44 28.06
C LEU A 93 18.75 -17.33 27.02
N LEU A 94 19.27 -17.37 25.79
CA LEU A 94 18.64 -18.13 24.70
C LEU A 94 18.65 -19.64 24.94
N LYS A 95 19.62 -20.18 25.69
CA LYS A 95 19.64 -21.61 26.08
C LYS A 95 18.46 -22.01 26.98
N THR A 96 17.77 -21.07 27.60
CA THR A 96 16.59 -21.34 28.43
C THR A 96 15.32 -21.61 27.62
N ILE A 97 15.34 -21.28 26.33
CA ILE A 97 14.19 -21.30 25.41
C ILE A 97 14.02 -22.69 24.81
N LYS A 98 12.76 -23.10 24.61
CA LYS A 98 12.43 -24.42 24.05
C LYS A 98 11.67 -24.33 22.74
N TYR A 99 11.97 -25.26 21.83
CA TYR A 99 11.12 -25.55 20.69
C TYR A 99 10.82 -27.05 20.64
N ARG A 100 9.53 -27.40 20.68
CA ARG A 100 9.02 -28.80 20.71
C ARG A 100 9.73 -29.66 21.77
N GLY A 101 9.91 -29.09 22.98
CA GLY A 101 10.52 -29.77 24.11
C GLY A 101 12.05 -29.83 24.13
N ARG A 102 12.74 -29.38 23.07
CA ARG A 102 14.21 -29.28 23.01
C ARG A 102 14.67 -27.86 23.30
N PHE A 103 15.70 -27.72 24.11
CA PHE A 103 16.33 -26.43 24.39
C PHE A 103 17.07 -25.91 23.16
N TRP A 104 17.17 -24.60 23.03
CA TRP A 104 18.02 -24.00 22.02
C TRP A 104 19.49 -24.17 22.40
N GLU A 105 20.32 -24.44 21.41
CA GLU A 105 21.72 -24.78 21.63
C GLU A 105 22.63 -23.82 20.87
N GLU A 106 23.71 -23.37 21.51
CA GLU A 106 24.73 -22.60 20.82
C GLU A 106 25.50 -23.50 19.85
N ALA A 107 25.57 -23.07 18.60
CA ALA A 107 26.28 -23.76 17.54
C ALA A 107 27.55 -23.00 17.17
N ARG A 108 28.58 -23.75 16.75
CA ARG A 108 29.85 -23.17 16.32
C ARG A 108 29.65 -22.27 15.09
N VAL A 109 30.15 -21.04 15.20
CA VAL A 109 30.29 -20.10 14.07
C VAL A 109 31.45 -20.56 13.19
N THR A 110 31.20 -20.66 11.88
CA THR A 110 32.22 -21.03 10.88
C THR A 110 32.66 -19.83 10.05
N ASP A 111 33.80 -19.93 9.37
CA ASP A 111 34.27 -18.87 8.44
C ASP A 111 33.26 -18.59 7.31
N LYS A 112 32.48 -19.61 6.94
CA LYS A 112 31.35 -19.46 6.01
C LYS A 112 30.22 -18.63 6.62
N ASP A 113 29.90 -18.80 7.90
CA ASP A 113 28.87 -17.98 8.57
C ASP A 113 29.31 -16.51 8.66
N LEU A 114 30.60 -16.26 8.93
CA LEU A 114 31.19 -14.92 8.96
C LEU A 114 31.20 -14.24 7.59
N SER A 115 31.36 -14.99 6.50
CA SER A 115 31.35 -14.46 5.13
C SER A 115 29.94 -14.33 4.52
N VAL A 116 28.99 -15.21 4.88
CA VAL A 116 27.61 -15.18 4.36
C VAL A 116 26.77 -14.11 5.05
N THR A 117 27.02 -13.84 6.33
CA THR A 117 26.28 -12.79 7.07
C THR A 117 26.73 -11.36 6.73
N HIS A 118 27.87 -11.19 6.06
CA HIS A 118 28.26 -9.93 5.40
C HIS A 118 27.31 -9.57 4.24
N LYS A 119 26.63 -10.57 3.67
CA LYS A 119 25.58 -10.37 2.67
C LYS A 119 24.22 -10.44 3.36
N GLY A 120 23.93 -9.46 4.22
CA GLY A 120 22.57 -8.91 4.19
C GLY A 120 22.25 -8.69 2.72
N THR A 121 21.09 -9.13 2.22
CA THR A 121 20.73 -9.00 0.81
C THR A 121 21.05 -7.59 0.36
N ALA A 122 22.22 -7.40 -0.25
CA ALA A 122 22.51 -6.26 -1.05
C ALA A 122 21.47 -6.43 -2.13
N LYS A 123 20.36 -5.70 -2.00
CA LYS A 123 19.58 -5.35 -3.17
C LYS A 123 20.65 -4.95 -4.17
N ARG A 124 20.71 -5.63 -5.32
CA ARG A 124 21.48 -5.13 -6.46
C ARG A 124 21.32 -3.61 -6.42
N PRO A 125 22.41 -2.82 -6.40
CA PRO A 125 22.28 -1.38 -6.38
C PRO A 125 21.33 -1.05 -7.51
N ARG A 126 20.14 -0.56 -7.14
CA ARG A 126 19.20 -0.10 -8.16
C ARG A 126 19.89 1.13 -8.74
N PRO A 127 19.92 1.29 -10.07
CA PRO A 127 20.36 2.55 -10.63
C PRO A 127 19.49 3.64 -9.98
N SER A 128 20.13 4.65 -9.37
CA SER A 128 19.59 5.71 -8.48
C SER A 128 19.48 5.41 -6.97
N GLU A 129 20.59 5.47 -6.25
CA GLU A 129 20.58 5.74 -4.79
C GLU A 129 20.53 7.24 -4.44
N GLU A 130 20.51 8.12 -5.45
CA GLU A 130 20.35 9.58 -5.28
C GLU A 130 18.92 10.09 -5.63
N GLY A 131 18.01 9.19 -6.02
CA GLY A 131 16.64 9.54 -6.44
C GLY A 131 15.64 9.62 -5.29
N SER A 132 14.65 10.52 -5.41
CA SER A 132 13.48 10.61 -4.52
C SER A 132 12.75 9.26 -4.44
N LYS A 133 12.53 8.71 -3.23
CA LYS A 133 11.68 7.51 -3.04
C LYS A 133 10.23 7.77 -3.46
N LEU A 134 9.81 9.03 -3.52
CA LEU A 134 8.45 9.44 -3.84
C LEU A 134 8.24 9.57 -5.36
N THR A 135 9.25 10.04 -6.08
CA THR A 135 9.19 10.44 -7.49
C THR A 135 10.42 9.91 -8.23
N GLN A 136 10.48 8.58 -8.41
CA GLN A 136 11.68 7.91 -8.93
C GLN A 136 12.00 8.29 -10.38
N TYR A 137 11.00 8.75 -11.13
CA TYR A 137 11.14 9.11 -12.53
C TYR A 137 11.04 10.62 -12.79
N GLU A 138 11.17 11.45 -11.76
CA GLU A 138 11.08 12.91 -11.88
C GLU A 138 12.05 13.51 -12.91
N SER A 139 13.24 12.91 -13.06
CA SER A 139 14.28 13.36 -14.00
C SER A 139 14.03 12.99 -15.46
N TYR A 140 13.03 12.16 -15.75
CA TYR A 140 12.71 11.70 -17.10
C TYR A 140 11.54 12.51 -17.67
N THR A 141 11.59 12.75 -18.98
CA THR A 141 10.42 13.25 -19.73
C THR A 141 9.25 12.25 -19.64
N ILE A 142 8.02 12.71 -19.83
CA ILE A 142 6.84 11.84 -19.72
C ILE A 142 6.89 10.73 -20.78
N GLU A 143 7.39 11.03 -21.97
CA GLU A 143 7.58 10.10 -23.06
C GLU A 143 8.58 8.99 -22.67
N GLU A 144 9.70 9.34 -22.04
CA GLU A 144 10.66 8.36 -21.52
C GLU A 144 10.06 7.50 -20.40
N GLN A 145 9.29 8.12 -19.49
CA GLN A 145 8.59 7.38 -18.44
C GLN A 145 7.63 6.35 -19.03
N HIS A 146 6.84 6.73 -20.02
CA HIS A 146 5.91 5.82 -20.70
C HIS A 146 6.64 4.75 -21.50
N ALA A 147 7.78 5.05 -22.13
CA ALA A 147 8.60 4.05 -22.78
C ALA A 147 9.13 2.99 -21.78
N ILE A 148 9.55 3.41 -20.59
CA ILE A 148 9.98 2.50 -19.51
C ILE A 148 8.80 1.67 -19.00
N LYS A 149 7.67 2.30 -18.66
CA LYS A 149 6.45 1.62 -18.19
C LYS A 149 5.90 0.64 -19.23
N THR A 150 5.95 1.00 -20.51
CA THR A 150 5.50 0.15 -21.63
C THR A 150 6.31 -1.13 -21.71
N LYS A 151 7.64 -1.06 -21.56
CA LYS A 151 8.49 -2.25 -21.52
C LYS A 151 8.09 -3.19 -20.37
N SER A 152 7.79 -2.62 -19.19
CA SER A 152 7.30 -3.40 -18.04
C SER A 152 5.95 -4.07 -18.32
N CYS A 153 4.99 -3.32 -18.87
CA CYS A 153 3.67 -3.82 -19.22
C CYS A 153 3.73 -4.94 -20.27
N LEU A 154 4.56 -4.77 -21.31
CA LEU A 154 4.78 -5.80 -22.33
C LEU A 154 5.41 -7.07 -21.75
N SER A 155 6.32 -6.94 -20.79
CA SER A 155 6.85 -8.09 -20.06
C SER A 155 5.75 -8.84 -19.30
N THR A 156 4.85 -8.12 -18.64
CA THR A 156 3.70 -8.72 -17.96
C THR A 156 2.75 -9.40 -18.95
N MET A 157 2.40 -8.73 -20.05
CA MET A 157 1.57 -9.30 -21.11
C MET A 157 2.17 -10.60 -21.65
N ARG A 158 3.49 -10.63 -21.88
CA ARG A 158 4.20 -11.84 -22.32
C ARG A 158 4.10 -13.00 -21.33
N SER A 159 4.02 -12.71 -20.02
CA SER A 159 3.87 -13.74 -18.99
C SER A 159 2.44 -14.26 -18.84
N ILE A 160 1.43 -13.42 -19.11
CA ILE A 160 0.01 -13.81 -18.92
C ILE A 160 -0.65 -14.35 -20.20
N VAL A 161 -0.15 -13.98 -21.39
CA VAL A 161 -0.62 -14.50 -22.68
C VAL A 161 0.15 -15.79 -23.01
N PRO A 162 -0.49 -16.97 -23.03
CA PRO A 162 0.19 -18.25 -23.24
C PRO A 162 0.77 -18.36 -24.67
N PRO A 163 2.10 -18.45 -24.85
CA PRO A 163 2.70 -18.45 -26.19
C PRO A 163 2.40 -19.74 -26.98
N PHE A 164 2.16 -20.85 -26.30
CA PHE A 164 1.79 -22.12 -26.94
C PHE A 164 0.39 -22.10 -27.54
N ALA A 165 -0.50 -21.27 -27.02
CA ALA A 165 -1.88 -21.16 -27.51
C ALA A 165 -2.01 -20.15 -28.65
N TYR A 166 -1.25 -19.05 -28.62
CA TYR A 166 -1.47 -17.91 -29.51
C TYR A 166 -0.23 -17.45 -30.30
N GLY A 167 0.94 -18.06 -30.08
CA GLY A 167 2.20 -17.64 -30.67
C GLY A 167 2.98 -16.66 -29.78
N ARG A 168 4.28 -16.52 -30.06
CA ARG A 168 5.24 -15.80 -29.19
C ARG A 168 5.10 -14.28 -29.21
N GLU A 169 4.39 -13.72 -30.18
CA GLU A 169 4.29 -12.27 -30.41
C GLU A 169 2.89 -11.71 -30.15
N GLU A 170 1.90 -12.57 -29.93
CA GLU A 170 0.51 -12.15 -29.81
C GLU A 170 0.25 -11.21 -28.62
N TYR A 171 1.05 -11.35 -27.55
CA TYR A 171 0.98 -10.46 -26.40
C TYR A 171 1.18 -8.98 -26.76
N MET A 172 1.93 -8.67 -27.82
CA MET A 172 2.15 -7.31 -28.30
C MET A 172 0.88 -6.75 -28.96
N LYS A 173 0.19 -7.57 -29.76
CA LYS A 173 -1.05 -7.16 -30.43
C LYS A 173 -2.21 -6.95 -29.44
N ARG A 174 -2.21 -7.73 -28.35
CA ARG A 174 -3.25 -7.65 -27.31
C ARG A 174 -3.01 -6.53 -26.30
N PHE A 175 -1.83 -5.91 -26.31
CA PHE A 175 -1.56 -4.75 -25.47
C PHE A 175 -1.98 -3.47 -26.19
N GLN A 176 -2.95 -2.75 -25.64
CA GLN A 176 -3.49 -1.53 -26.24
C GLN A 176 -2.70 -0.25 -25.90
N GLY A 177 -1.61 -0.37 -25.13
CA GLY A 177 -0.79 0.77 -24.70
C GLY A 177 -1.13 1.28 -23.30
N ILE A 178 -0.56 2.45 -22.98
CA ILE A 178 -0.76 3.17 -21.72
C ILE A 178 -1.65 4.38 -22.00
N VAL A 179 -2.74 4.51 -21.25
CA VAL A 179 -3.57 5.71 -21.23
C VAL A 179 -2.89 6.73 -20.33
N GLU A 180 -2.58 7.88 -20.89
CA GLU A 180 -1.89 8.95 -20.18
C GLU A 180 -2.80 9.60 -19.14
N SER A 181 -2.20 10.10 -18.05
CA SER A 181 -2.92 10.90 -17.08
C SER A 181 -3.28 12.26 -17.66
N PRO A 182 -4.52 12.74 -17.52
CA PRO A 182 -4.85 14.13 -17.86
C PRO A 182 -4.09 15.15 -17.00
N GLN A 183 -3.65 14.75 -15.80
CA GLN A 183 -2.91 15.59 -14.87
C GLN A 183 -1.60 14.94 -14.47
N LEU A 184 -0.49 15.57 -14.85
CA LEU A 184 0.86 15.02 -14.67
C LEU A 184 1.48 15.43 -13.33
N THR A 185 1.18 16.63 -12.85
CA THR A 185 1.72 17.20 -11.60
C THR A 185 0.59 17.62 -10.68
N GLY A 186 0.84 17.61 -9.37
CA GLY A 186 -0.14 17.95 -8.34
C GLY A 186 -1.38 17.05 -8.33
N TYR A 187 -1.36 15.89 -8.99
CA TYR A 187 -2.55 15.06 -9.18
C TYR A 187 -3.01 14.35 -7.91
N ARG A 188 -2.15 14.22 -6.88
CA ARG A 188 -2.48 13.47 -5.66
C ARG A 188 -3.50 14.21 -4.81
N ASN A 189 -4.72 13.71 -4.83
CA ASN A 189 -5.84 14.19 -4.03
C ASN A 189 -5.81 13.74 -2.55
N HIS A 190 -4.89 12.84 -2.18
CA HIS A 190 -4.72 12.33 -0.83
C HIS A 190 -3.24 12.09 -0.52
N VAL A 191 -2.77 12.69 0.58
CA VAL A 191 -1.39 12.58 1.05
C VAL A 191 -1.34 12.27 2.54
N ASN A 192 -0.39 11.42 2.91
CA ASN A 192 -0.11 11.01 4.29
C ASN A 192 1.29 11.51 4.67
N LEU A 193 1.34 12.56 5.48
CA LEU A 193 2.57 13.19 5.92
C LEU A 193 2.92 12.74 7.34
N SER A 194 4.21 12.62 7.63
CA SER A 194 4.74 12.34 8.96
C SER A 194 5.40 13.58 9.53
N PHE A 195 5.16 13.85 10.80
CA PHE A 195 6.00 14.75 11.58
C PHE A 195 7.26 14.02 12.04
N GLY A 196 8.39 14.72 12.05
CA GLY A 196 9.65 14.18 12.49
C GLY A 196 10.81 15.14 12.23
N LEU A 197 12.03 14.64 12.28
CA LEU A 197 13.25 15.42 12.12
C LEU A 197 13.82 15.24 10.71
N THR A 198 14.37 16.31 10.13
CA THR A 198 15.13 16.26 8.86
C THR A 198 16.54 15.70 9.08
N ASP A 199 17.31 15.51 8.00
CA ASP A 199 18.74 15.13 8.08
C ASP A 199 19.60 16.17 8.84
N LYS A 200 19.11 17.41 8.95
CA LYS A 200 19.75 18.50 9.71
C LYS A 200 19.24 18.59 11.16
N ASN A 201 18.46 17.62 11.60
CA ASN A 201 17.85 17.58 12.94
C ASN A 201 16.84 18.72 13.19
N GLU A 202 16.20 19.21 12.14
CA GLU A 202 15.16 20.25 12.21
C GLU A 202 13.77 19.61 12.15
N PRO A 203 12.78 20.04 12.94
CA PRO A 203 11.41 19.53 12.81
C PRO A 203 10.77 19.87 11.48
N ALA A 204 10.09 18.89 10.88
CA ALA A 204 9.39 19.03 9.61
C ALA A 204 8.15 18.14 9.56
N VAL A 205 7.24 18.49 8.65
CA VAL A 205 6.14 17.62 8.21
C VAL A 205 6.36 17.27 6.73
N GLY A 206 6.29 15.98 6.41
CA GLY A 206 6.54 15.56 5.04
C GLY A 206 6.66 14.05 4.86
N PHE A 207 7.43 13.64 3.84
CA PHE A 207 7.59 12.24 3.47
C PHE A 207 8.84 11.63 4.11
N GLN A 208 8.79 10.35 4.45
CA GLN A 208 9.96 9.66 5.00
C GLN A 208 10.97 9.35 3.88
N LYS A 209 12.23 9.78 4.04
CA LYS A 209 13.31 9.49 3.07
C LYS A 209 13.77 8.04 3.10
N GLY A 210 13.54 7.33 4.20
CA GLY A 210 14.09 6.02 4.47
C GLY A 210 13.22 5.17 5.39
N ALA A 211 13.48 3.86 5.42
CA ALA A 211 12.93 3.01 6.46
C ALA A 211 13.83 3.09 7.70
N LEU A 212 13.24 3.05 8.90
CA LEU A 212 13.99 3.04 10.17
C LEU A 212 14.99 1.86 10.23
N VAL A 213 14.63 0.73 9.60
CA VAL A 213 15.50 -0.47 9.47
C VAL A 213 16.74 -0.21 8.62
N GLU A 214 16.73 0.83 7.78
CA GLU A 214 17.87 1.29 6.98
C GLU A 214 18.68 2.38 7.72
N GLY A 215 18.43 2.62 9.01
CA GLY A 215 19.11 3.65 9.83
C GLY A 215 18.71 5.09 9.48
N ARG A 216 17.67 5.27 8.65
CA ARG A 216 17.21 6.58 8.17
C ARG A 216 15.79 6.84 8.66
N SER A 217 15.63 7.83 9.55
CA SER A 217 14.33 8.32 10.03
C SER A 217 14.01 9.75 9.59
N ALA A 218 14.80 10.29 8.65
CA ALA A 218 14.68 11.68 8.24
C ALA A 218 13.41 11.96 7.42
N ILE A 219 12.81 13.12 7.67
CA ILE A 219 11.68 13.66 6.93
C ILE A 219 12.19 14.58 5.80
N GLU A 220 11.68 14.37 4.60
CA GLU A 220 11.72 15.32 3.50
C GLU A 220 10.52 16.24 3.61
N SER A 221 10.76 17.51 3.95
CA SER A 221 9.69 18.48 4.15
C SER A 221 8.82 18.62 2.89
N ALA A 222 7.50 18.66 3.09
CA ALA A 222 6.51 18.85 2.03
C ALA A 222 5.86 20.24 2.07
N THR A 223 6.42 21.18 2.83
CA THR A 223 5.88 22.54 3.01
C THR A 223 6.47 23.53 2.00
N GLU A 224 5.96 24.77 2.00
CA GLU A 224 6.43 25.80 1.07
C GLU A 224 7.90 26.15 1.32
N GLY A 225 8.65 26.41 0.24
CA GLY A 225 10.09 26.69 0.30
C GLY A 225 10.99 25.46 0.44
N ALA A 226 10.42 24.26 0.61
CA ALA A 226 11.16 22.99 0.52
C ALA A 226 11.29 22.51 -0.94
N LYS A 227 11.98 21.38 -1.16
CA LYS A 227 12.03 20.74 -2.48
C LYS A 227 10.60 20.47 -2.97
N ASP A 228 10.30 20.90 -4.19
CA ASP A 228 8.96 20.78 -4.72
C ASP A 228 8.57 19.32 -4.93
N VAL A 229 7.58 18.85 -4.16
CA VAL A 229 7.00 17.52 -4.37
C VAL A 229 6.04 17.62 -5.55
N VAL A 230 6.51 17.29 -6.75
CA VAL A 230 5.78 17.47 -8.02
C VAL A 230 4.42 16.74 -8.05
N THR A 231 4.26 15.65 -7.30
CA THR A 231 3.00 14.87 -7.28
C THR A 231 1.95 15.41 -6.31
N MET A 232 2.34 16.24 -5.35
CA MET A 232 1.46 16.77 -4.29
C MET A 232 0.85 18.09 -4.72
N HIS A 233 -0.48 18.20 -4.64
CA HIS A 233 -1.19 19.41 -5.04
C HIS A 233 -0.77 20.62 -4.18
N PRO A 234 -0.60 21.83 -4.76
CA PRO A 234 -0.29 23.04 -4.02
C PRO A 234 -1.22 23.35 -2.85
N ILE A 235 -2.51 23.02 -2.97
CA ILE A 235 -3.50 23.23 -1.89
C ILE A 235 -3.15 22.44 -0.62
N ALA A 236 -2.66 21.21 -0.77
CA ALA A 236 -2.24 20.38 0.34
C ALA A 236 -0.94 20.92 0.97
N LYS A 237 -0.05 21.52 0.17
CA LYS A 237 1.18 22.16 0.66
C LYS A 237 0.86 23.39 1.51
N ALA A 238 -0.08 24.23 1.05
CA ALA A 238 -0.55 25.39 1.80
C ALA A 238 -1.18 24.98 3.15
N ALA A 239 -2.04 23.95 3.15
CA ALA A 239 -2.62 23.43 4.40
C ALA A 239 -1.55 22.85 5.34
N ALA A 240 -0.59 22.08 4.83
CA ALA A 240 0.52 21.54 5.63
C ALA A 240 1.42 22.65 6.21
N GLN A 241 1.65 23.72 5.45
CA GLN A 241 2.42 24.88 5.91
C GLN A 241 1.74 25.56 7.10
N GLU A 242 0.41 25.73 7.09
CA GLU A 242 -0.29 26.30 8.24
C GLU A 242 -0.23 25.41 9.48
N VAL A 243 -0.31 24.09 9.31
CA VAL A 243 -0.08 23.18 10.45
C VAL A 243 1.34 23.34 11.01
N MET A 244 2.35 23.53 10.16
CA MET A 244 3.71 23.81 10.63
C MET A 244 3.83 25.14 11.35
N ASN A 245 3.13 26.19 10.91
CA ASN A 245 3.10 27.48 11.60
C ASN A 245 2.54 27.34 13.02
N ILE A 246 1.44 26.58 13.16
CA ILE A 246 0.83 26.27 14.47
C ILE A 246 1.78 25.41 15.33
N PHE A 247 2.44 24.42 14.73
CA PHE A 247 3.46 23.64 15.44
C PHE A 247 4.56 24.55 16.02
N GLN A 248 5.07 25.54 15.27
CA GLN A 248 6.10 26.45 15.79
C GLN A 248 5.60 27.29 16.97
N GLU A 249 4.32 27.71 16.97
CA GLU A 249 3.70 28.40 18.11
C GLU A 249 3.71 27.50 19.38
N PHE A 250 3.25 26.26 19.24
CA PHE A 250 3.08 25.31 20.36
C PHE A 250 4.37 24.57 20.77
N ARG A 251 5.43 24.70 19.98
CA ARG A 251 6.77 24.22 20.33
C ARG A 251 7.38 25.00 21.49
N SER A 252 6.98 26.27 21.67
CA SER A 252 7.50 27.12 22.74
C SER A 252 7.18 26.55 24.14
N VAL A 253 8.08 26.80 25.10
CA VAL A 253 7.90 26.33 26.48
C VAL A 253 6.62 26.88 27.10
N GLU A 254 6.29 28.12 26.79
CA GLU A 254 5.12 28.84 27.28
C GLU A 254 3.79 28.28 26.77
N ARG A 255 3.80 27.57 25.62
CA ARG A 255 2.59 27.04 24.97
C ARG A 255 2.45 25.53 25.06
N GLY A 256 3.36 24.85 25.76
CA GLY A 256 3.23 23.42 26.06
C GLY A 256 4.38 22.51 25.59
N SER A 257 5.40 23.04 24.90
CA SER A 257 6.56 22.26 24.42
C SER A 257 6.19 21.07 23.53
N LEU A 258 5.18 21.22 22.66
CA LEU A 258 4.68 20.12 21.84
C LEU A 258 5.65 19.78 20.69
N GLY A 259 6.45 18.73 20.88
CA GLY A 259 7.45 18.27 19.91
C GLY A 259 6.90 17.39 18.78
N VAL A 260 7.68 17.26 17.70
CA VAL A 260 7.45 16.25 16.64
C VAL A 260 7.85 14.86 17.12
N PHE A 261 7.24 13.84 16.52
CA PHE A 261 7.55 12.45 16.84
C PHE A 261 8.98 12.04 16.44
N ASP A 262 9.77 11.68 17.44
CA ASP A 262 11.07 11.04 17.28
C ASP A 262 10.86 9.52 17.35
N LYS A 263 10.96 8.85 16.20
CA LYS A 263 10.77 7.40 16.10
C LYS A 263 11.83 6.58 16.84
N ILE A 264 13.01 7.14 17.06
CA ILE A 264 14.11 6.45 17.74
C ILE A 264 13.80 6.42 19.25
N LYS A 265 13.36 7.55 19.79
CA LYS A 265 13.00 7.67 21.20
C LYS A 265 11.59 7.19 21.52
N GLY A 266 10.72 7.13 20.51
CA GLY A 266 9.31 6.76 20.68
C GLY A 266 8.48 7.85 21.37
N GLU A 267 8.91 9.10 21.31
CA GLU A 267 8.28 10.24 22.00
C GLU A 267 7.91 11.36 21.00
N GLY A 268 6.90 12.16 21.35
CA GLY A 268 6.53 13.36 20.61
C GLY A 268 5.02 13.46 20.35
N PHE A 269 4.52 14.69 20.44
CA PHE A 269 3.11 15.01 20.35
C PHE A 269 2.59 14.91 18.91
N TRP A 270 3.25 15.57 17.95
CA TRP A 270 2.81 15.61 16.55
C TRP A 270 3.30 14.38 15.80
N ARG A 271 2.40 13.60 15.19
CA ARG A 271 2.77 12.29 14.61
C ARG A 271 2.51 12.19 13.11
N ARG A 272 1.25 12.34 12.69
CA ARG A 272 0.86 12.27 11.27
C ARG A 272 -0.15 13.34 10.92
N LEU A 273 -0.13 13.76 9.66
CA LEU A 273 -1.10 14.65 9.05
C LEU A 273 -1.55 14.05 7.73
N GLN A 274 -2.83 13.68 7.65
CA GLN A 274 -3.46 13.27 6.40
C GLN A 274 -4.22 14.46 5.83
N ILE A 275 -4.04 14.70 4.53
CA ILE A 275 -4.74 15.77 3.81
C ILE A 275 -5.36 15.14 2.58
N ARG A 276 -6.68 15.31 2.45
CA ARG A 276 -7.44 14.93 1.27
C ARG A 276 -8.10 16.18 0.69
N HIS A 277 -8.17 16.27 -0.63
CA HIS A 277 -8.99 17.28 -1.30
C HIS A 277 -9.77 16.68 -2.47
N ASN A 278 -10.82 17.35 -2.91
CA ASN A 278 -11.61 16.94 -4.09
C ASN A 278 -11.28 17.80 -5.31
N ILE A 279 -11.98 17.56 -6.43
CA ILE A 279 -11.85 18.35 -7.66
C ILE A 279 -12.36 19.82 -7.57
N TYR A 280 -12.91 20.24 -6.42
CA TYR A 280 -13.34 21.62 -6.16
C TYR A 280 -12.43 22.36 -5.16
N GLY A 281 -11.36 21.70 -4.70
CA GLY A 281 -10.43 22.27 -3.72
C GLY A 281 -10.96 22.29 -2.29
N GLU A 282 -12.04 21.55 -2.01
CA GLU A 282 -12.49 21.33 -0.63
C GLU A 282 -11.52 20.35 0.04
N VAL A 283 -11.05 20.67 1.24
CA VAL A 283 -9.98 19.95 1.94
C VAL A 283 -10.50 19.36 3.24
N LEU A 284 -10.23 18.06 3.46
CA LEU A 284 -10.45 17.35 4.70
C LEU A 284 -9.10 16.96 5.32
N MET A 285 -8.93 17.23 6.61
CA MET A 285 -7.69 16.97 7.34
C MET A 285 -7.91 16.00 8.50
N ASP A 286 -6.95 15.10 8.73
CA ASP A 286 -6.91 14.19 9.89
C ASP A 286 -5.54 14.24 10.55
N LEU A 287 -5.51 14.67 11.81
CA LEU A 287 -4.29 14.80 12.63
C LEU A 287 -4.15 13.63 13.59
N GLU A 288 -2.99 12.99 13.58
CA GLU A 288 -2.60 12.07 14.64
C GLU A 288 -1.72 12.77 15.66
N VAL A 289 -2.14 12.69 16.92
CA VAL A 289 -1.47 13.34 18.04
C VAL A 289 -1.36 12.42 19.26
N ASP A 290 -0.33 12.63 20.08
CA ASP A 290 -0.20 12.02 21.40
C ASP A 290 -0.83 12.93 22.47
N ALA A 291 -2.16 12.99 22.50
CA ALA A 291 -2.88 13.87 23.41
C ALA A 291 -2.59 13.60 24.90
N ASP A 292 -2.17 12.37 25.24
CA ASP A 292 -1.87 11.97 26.62
C ASP A 292 -0.47 12.44 27.07
N SER A 293 0.36 12.92 26.14
CA SER A 293 1.67 13.52 26.43
C SER A 293 1.60 14.99 26.90
N THR A 294 0.41 15.58 26.96
CA THR A 294 0.20 16.99 27.33
C THR A 294 -0.99 17.16 28.28
N THR A 295 -1.10 18.33 28.92
CA THR A 295 -2.26 18.64 29.78
C THR A 295 -3.52 18.94 28.94
N PRO A 296 -4.72 18.71 29.48
CA PRO A 296 -5.98 19.04 28.81
C PRO A 296 -6.09 20.52 28.41
N GLU A 297 -5.55 21.43 29.21
CA GLU A 297 -5.59 22.88 28.96
C GLU A 297 -4.80 23.24 27.69
N VAL A 298 -3.57 22.74 27.58
CA VAL A 298 -2.72 22.93 26.40
C VAL A 298 -3.35 22.29 25.18
N PHE A 299 -3.88 21.07 25.32
CA PHE A 299 -4.52 20.37 24.21
C PHE A 299 -5.75 21.12 23.69
N ASN A 300 -6.61 21.60 24.59
CA ASN A 300 -7.78 22.40 24.21
C ASN A 300 -7.38 23.75 23.57
N ALA A 301 -6.32 24.39 24.07
CA ALA A 301 -5.78 25.61 23.45
C ALA A 301 -5.31 25.35 22.00
N LEU A 302 -4.65 24.22 21.76
CA LEU A 302 -4.25 23.79 20.42
C LEU A 302 -5.46 23.56 19.50
N LEU A 303 -6.47 22.82 19.96
CA LEU A 303 -7.68 22.55 19.18
C LEU A 303 -8.41 23.85 18.81
N ASN A 304 -8.51 24.79 19.75
CA ASN A 304 -9.10 26.11 19.50
C ASN A 304 -8.29 26.90 18.46
N ARG A 305 -6.95 26.88 18.55
CA ARG A 305 -6.09 27.58 17.59
C ARG A 305 -6.19 26.99 16.19
N LEU A 306 -6.19 25.65 16.07
CA LEU A 306 -6.42 24.94 14.82
C LEU A 306 -7.75 25.35 14.19
N LYS A 307 -8.83 25.38 14.99
CA LYS A 307 -10.14 25.81 14.54
C LYS A 307 -10.15 27.27 14.07
N GLU A 308 -9.55 28.17 14.83
CA GLU A 308 -9.46 29.59 14.48
C GLU A 308 -8.76 29.80 13.13
N ILE A 309 -7.57 29.20 12.95
CA ILE A 309 -6.79 29.34 11.71
C ILE A 309 -7.54 28.75 10.53
N PHE A 310 -8.00 27.49 10.62
CA PHE A 310 -8.60 26.80 9.47
C PHE A 310 -10.03 27.22 9.15
N THR A 311 -10.67 28.03 10.00
CA THR A 311 -11.95 28.70 9.69
C THR A 311 -11.79 30.17 9.29
N SER A 312 -10.56 30.69 9.28
CA SER A 312 -10.29 32.09 8.95
C SER A 312 -10.47 32.39 7.45
N LEU A 313 -10.79 33.65 7.15
CA LEU A 313 -10.86 34.15 5.77
C LEU A 313 -9.48 34.21 5.11
N GLU A 314 -8.40 34.34 5.89
CA GLU A 314 -7.04 34.42 5.36
C GLU A 314 -6.62 33.10 4.69
N ILE A 315 -6.73 31.97 5.40
CA ILE A 315 -6.41 30.67 4.80
C ILE A 315 -7.40 30.32 3.69
N THR A 316 -8.68 30.63 3.86
CA THR A 316 -9.69 30.39 2.82
C THR A 316 -9.33 31.14 1.53
N GLY A 317 -9.02 32.43 1.61
CA GLY A 317 -8.60 33.23 0.46
C GLY A 317 -7.31 32.72 -0.18
N ARG A 318 -6.35 32.22 0.62
CA ARG A 318 -5.13 31.59 0.12
C ARG A 318 -5.43 30.28 -0.63
N LEU A 319 -6.26 29.40 -0.07
CA LEU A 319 -6.64 28.13 -0.72
C LEU A 319 -7.42 28.38 -2.02
N GLN A 320 -8.35 29.35 -2.02
CA GLN A 320 -9.06 29.79 -3.22
C GLN A 320 -8.13 30.31 -4.30
N LYS A 321 -7.12 31.11 -3.93
CA LYS A 321 -6.11 31.62 -4.87
C LYS A 321 -5.22 30.50 -5.42
N VAL A 322 -4.78 29.58 -4.56
CA VAL A 322 -3.93 28.44 -4.95
C VAL A 322 -4.68 27.47 -5.86
N TRP A 323 -5.96 27.24 -5.59
CA TRP A 323 -6.81 26.36 -6.40
C TRP A 323 -7.31 27.02 -7.68
N GLY A 324 -7.60 28.32 -7.62
CA GLY A 324 -8.29 29.05 -8.69
C GLY A 324 -9.81 28.86 -8.67
N GLY A 325 -10.43 28.68 -7.49
CA GLY A 325 -11.87 28.48 -7.37
C GLY A 325 -12.46 28.85 -6.01
N GLU A 326 -13.67 29.40 -6.00
CA GLU A 326 -14.32 29.97 -4.80
C GLU A 326 -14.75 28.90 -3.78
N ARG A 327 -14.90 27.64 -4.20
CA ARG A 327 -15.25 26.53 -3.30
C ARG A 327 -14.09 26.05 -2.44
N ALA A 328 -12.85 26.38 -2.79
CA ALA A 328 -11.70 25.82 -2.10
C ALA A 328 -11.57 26.34 -0.67
N ARG A 329 -11.57 25.42 0.30
CA ARG A 329 -11.47 25.71 1.74
C ARG A 329 -11.23 24.42 2.52
N VAL A 330 -10.80 24.53 3.78
CA VAL A 330 -10.86 23.39 4.71
C VAL A 330 -12.31 23.22 5.16
N ILE A 331 -12.92 22.12 4.75
CA ILE A 331 -14.31 21.80 5.11
C ILE A 331 -14.40 21.09 6.46
N GLY A 332 -13.31 20.46 6.91
CA GLY A 332 -13.28 19.77 8.18
C GLY A 332 -11.87 19.39 8.63
N LEU A 333 -11.71 19.36 9.95
CA LEU A 333 -10.49 18.92 10.61
C LEU A 333 -10.87 17.91 11.70
N LEU A 334 -10.31 16.71 11.60
CA LEU A 334 -10.42 15.67 12.60
C LEU A 334 -9.07 15.45 13.29
N TYR A 335 -9.13 14.85 14.47
CA TYR A 335 -7.96 14.26 15.08
C TYR A 335 -8.27 12.87 15.64
N HIS A 336 -7.23 12.09 15.81
CA HIS A 336 -7.26 10.85 16.57
C HIS A 336 -6.01 10.72 17.44
N LYS A 337 -6.14 9.97 18.54
CA LYS A 337 -5.09 9.80 19.54
C LYS A 337 -4.26 8.57 19.25
N HIS A 338 -2.95 8.69 19.34
CA HIS A 338 -2.04 7.54 19.34
C HIS A 338 -0.81 7.83 20.19
N SER A 339 -0.49 6.93 21.12
CA SER A 339 0.70 7.03 21.97
C SER A 339 1.74 5.93 21.69
N GLY A 340 1.44 4.94 20.83
CA GLY A 340 2.32 3.81 20.54
C GLY A 340 3.36 4.05 19.45
N ILE A 341 4.32 3.13 19.26
CA ILE A 341 5.32 3.21 18.18
C ILE A 341 4.81 2.57 16.87
N GLY A 342 3.75 1.75 16.98
CA GLY A 342 3.17 1.01 15.85
C GLY A 342 2.31 1.87 14.94
N SER A 343 1.77 1.25 13.88
CA SER A 343 0.69 1.88 13.12
C SER A 343 -0.63 1.66 13.85
N LEU A 344 -1.38 2.73 14.07
CA LEU A 344 -2.74 2.65 14.59
C LEU A 344 -3.64 1.91 13.59
N ALA A 345 -4.67 1.22 14.09
CA ALA A 345 -5.66 0.58 13.25
C ALA A 345 -6.50 1.65 12.50
N ASP A 346 -6.92 1.34 11.27
CA ASP A 346 -7.64 2.28 10.41
C ASP A 346 -8.99 2.72 11.00
N ASN A 347 -9.59 1.87 11.85
CA ASN A 347 -10.86 2.08 12.54
C ASN A 347 -10.74 2.87 13.86
N ALA A 348 -9.60 3.52 14.11
CA ALA A 348 -9.46 4.37 15.27
C ALA A 348 -10.51 5.48 15.28
N GLU A 349 -11.06 5.73 16.48
CA GLU A 349 -12.04 6.77 16.69
C GLU A 349 -11.44 8.15 16.38
N ARG A 350 -12.16 8.92 15.55
CA ARG A 350 -11.79 10.27 15.15
C ARG A 350 -12.76 11.26 15.73
N VAL A 351 -12.22 12.30 16.35
CA VAL A 351 -12.99 13.41 16.91
C VAL A 351 -12.94 14.57 15.93
N CYS A 352 -14.10 15.08 15.55
CA CYS A 352 -14.20 16.27 14.70
C CYS A 352 -13.89 17.52 15.53
N VAL A 353 -12.89 18.30 15.11
CA VAL A 353 -12.56 19.60 15.70
C VAL A 353 -13.56 20.66 15.22
N PHE A 354 -13.82 20.67 13.91
CA PHE A 354 -14.85 21.49 13.28
C PHE A 354 -15.21 20.95 11.89
N GLY A 355 -16.38 21.36 11.40
CA GLY A 355 -16.80 21.11 10.03
C GLY A 355 -17.24 19.67 9.76
N ASP A 356 -17.05 19.23 8.52
CA ASP A 356 -17.49 17.94 8.03
C ASP A 356 -16.52 16.81 8.41
N SER A 357 -17.04 15.62 8.67
CA SER A 357 -16.23 14.42 8.97
C SER A 357 -15.89 13.57 7.74
N VAL A 358 -16.46 13.92 6.58
CA VAL A 358 -16.30 13.25 5.30
C VAL A 358 -16.12 14.28 4.19
N LEU A 359 -15.43 13.89 3.12
CA LEU A 359 -15.24 14.68 1.91
C LEU A 359 -16.09 14.10 0.79
N THR A 360 -16.83 14.93 0.05
CA THR A 360 -17.48 14.49 -1.18
C THR A 360 -16.54 14.69 -2.37
N GLU A 361 -16.10 13.60 -3.00
CA GLU A 361 -15.39 13.62 -4.29
C GLU A 361 -16.36 13.36 -5.45
N TYR A 362 -15.98 13.79 -6.65
CA TYR A 362 -16.79 13.70 -7.85
C TYR A 362 -16.05 12.95 -8.94
N VAL A 363 -16.68 11.90 -9.48
CA VAL A 363 -16.10 11.07 -10.55
C VAL A 363 -17.18 10.81 -11.59
N ASN A 364 -16.95 11.21 -12.84
CA ASN A 364 -17.88 11.04 -13.96
C ASN A 364 -19.32 11.51 -13.64
N GLY A 365 -19.45 12.59 -12.87
CA GLY A 365 -20.73 13.18 -12.45
C GLY A 365 -21.39 12.51 -11.24
N LEU A 366 -20.81 11.44 -10.70
CA LEU A 366 -21.26 10.79 -9.46
C LEU A 366 -20.55 11.38 -8.24
N LYS A 367 -21.22 11.34 -7.09
CA LYS A 367 -20.72 11.81 -5.79
C LYS A 367 -20.26 10.63 -4.94
N PHE A 368 -19.07 10.73 -4.35
CA PHE A 368 -18.51 9.73 -3.44
C PHE A 368 -18.15 10.37 -2.11
N GLU A 369 -18.80 9.97 -1.03
CA GLU A 369 -18.39 10.31 0.33
C GLU A 369 -17.17 9.49 0.72
N LEU A 370 -16.11 10.20 1.12
CA LEU A 370 -14.83 9.66 1.52
C LEU A 370 -14.58 10.02 2.98
N SER A 371 -14.49 9.00 3.84
CA SER A 371 -13.90 9.17 5.16
C SER A 371 -12.39 9.45 5.04
N PRO A 372 -11.71 9.94 6.10
CA PRO A 372 -10.28 10.20 6.06
C PRO A 372 -9.46 9.00 5.56
N THR A 373 -9.76 7.80 6.07
CA THR A 373 -9.07 6.54 5.77
C THR A 373 -9.65 5.75 4.61
N ALA A 374 -10.77 6.17 4.02
CA ALA A 374 -11.37 5.47 2.89
C ALA A 374 -10.37 5.36 1.73
N PHE A 375 -10.17 4.15 1.22
CA PHE A 375 -9.40 3.96 0.00
C PHE A 375 -10.14 4.61 -1.17
N PHE A 376 -9.40 5.42 -1.93
CA PHE A 376 -9.87 6.04 -3.15
C PHE A 376 -8.67 6.27 -4.06
N GLN A 377 -8.86 6.26 -5.38
CA GLN A 377 -7.76 6.51 -6.30
C GLN A 377 -7.24 7.94 -6.10
N VAL A 378 -5.92 8.06 -5.96
CA VAL A 378 -5.29 9.34 -5.61
C VAL A 378 -5.25 10.32 -6.77
N ASN A 379 -5.59 9.88 -7.98
CA ASN A 379 -5.57 10.65 -9.22
C ASN A 379 -6.96 10.57 -9.88
N THR A 380 -7.87 11.47 -9.50
CA THR A 380 -9.26 11.47 -9.98
C THR A 380 -9.34 11.55 -11.51
N PRO A 381 -8.65 12.48 -12.21
CA PRO A 381 -8.71 12.54 -13.68
C PRO A 381 -8.20 11.27 -14.36
N GLY A 382 -7.13 10.67 -13.84
CA GLY A 382 -6.63 9.38 -14.34
C GLY A 382 -7.62 8.24 -14.10
N MET A 383 -8.28 8.22 -12.94
CA MET A 383 -9.30 7.22 -12.61
C MET A 383 -10.49 7.30 -13.57
N GLU A 384 -10.95 8.50 -13.93
CA GLU A 384 -12.04 8.68 -14.89
C GLU A 384 -11.70 8.07 -16.25
N LYS A 385 -10.46 8.26 -16.72
CA LYS A 385 -9.95 7.61 -17.96
C LYS A 385 -9.88 6.10 -17.85
N MET A 386 -9.48 5.58 -16.70
CA MET A 386 -9.52 4.14 -16.44
C MET A 386 -10.96 3.60 -16.51
N LEU A 387 -11.91 4.24 -15.84
CA LEU A 387 -13.32 3.83 -15.82
C LEU A 387 -13.96 3.90 -17.21
N GLU A 388 -13.64 4.95 -17.98
CA GLU A 388 -14.04 5.08 -19.39
C GLU A 388 -13.56 3.87 -20.19
N LYS A 389 -12.27 3.53 -20.11
CA LYS A 389 -11.70 2.40 -20.84
C LYS A 389 -12.23 1.05 -20.36
N VAL A 390 -12.39 0.87 -19.04
CA VAL A 390 -12.99 -0.33 -18.44
C VAL A 390 -14.41 -0.54 -18.96
N SER A 391 -15.23 0.51 -19.04
CA SER A 391 -16.60 0.41 -19.55
C SER A 391 -16.64 -0.08 -21.01
N GLN A 392 -15.70 0.36 -21.85
CA GLN A 392 -15.58 -0.05 -23.25
C GLN A 392 -15.18 -1.53 -23.37
N VAL A 393 -14.19 -1.97 -22.58
CA VAL A 393 -13.68 -3.35 -22.66
C VAL A 393 -14.50 -4.36 -21.87
N ALA A 394 -15.39 -3.91 -20.97
CA ALA A 394 -16.25 -4.81 -20.20
C ALA A 394 -17.44 -5.35 -21.04
N GLU A 395 -17.75 -4.73 -22.18
CA GLU A 395 -18.88 -5.10 -23.06
C GLU A 395 -20.18 -5.32 -22.25
N LEU A 396 -20.52 -4.33 -21.44
CA LEU A 396 -21.70 -4.36 -20.58
C LEU A 396 -22.97 -4.10 -21.40
N THR A 397 -24.07 -4.72 -20.98
CA THR A 397 -25.39 -4.55 -21.57
C THR A 397 -26.43 -4.36 -20.47
N SER A 398 -27.61 -3.85 -20.81
CA SER A 398 -28.72 -3.67 -19.85
C SER A 398 -29.24 -4.97 -19.24
N SER A 399 -28.84 -6.15 -19.74
CA SER A 399 -29.12 -7.46 -19.15
C SER A 399 -28.00 -8.00 -18.25
N THR A 400 -26.83 -7.37 -18.26
CA THR A 400 -25.64 -7.86 -17.54
C THR A 400 -25.81 -7.71 -16.03
N THR A 401 -25.37 -8.72 -15.27
CA THR A 401 -25.07 -8.60 -13.84
C THR A 401 -23.58 -8.37 -13.66
N LEU A 402 -23.22 -7.26 -13.04
CA LEU A 402 -21.85 -6.89 -12.73
C LEU A 402 -21.48 -7.36 -11.32
N LEU A 403 -20.43 -8.17 -11.20
CA LEU A 403 -19.81 -8.48 -9.92
C LEU A 403 -18.60 -7.57 -9.71
N ASP A 404 -18.67 -6.68 -8.72
CA ASP A 404 -17.58 -5.79 -8.32
C ASP A 404 -16.86 -6.41 -7.10
N LEU A 405 -15.73 -7.06 -7.33
CA LEU A 405 -15.05 -7.88 -6.32
C LEU A 405 -13.84 -7.12 -5.77
N CYS A 406 -13.80 -6.96 -4.44
CA CYS A 406 -12.96 -5.97 -3.75
C CYS A 406 -13.43 -4.54 -4.07
N SER A 407 -14.73 -4.30 -3.95
CA SER A 407 -15.40 -3.09 -4.45
C SER A 407 -15.00 -1.79 -3.74
N GLY A 408 -14.35 -1.86 -2.57
CA GLY A 408 -14.04 -0.68 -1.76
C GLY A 408 -15.29 0.15 -1.46
N THR A 409 -15.22 1.46 -1.72
CA THR A 409 -16.34 2.41 -1.58
C THR A 409 -17.35 2.36 -2.73
N GLY A 410 -17.30 1.33 -3.58
CA GLY A 410 -18.22 1.08 -4.69
C GLY A 410 -17.91 1.89 -5.95
N THR A 411 -16.71 2.46 -6.08
CA THR A 411 -16.42 3.43 -7.15
C THR A 411 -16.56 2.85 -8.54
N ILE A 412 -16.05 1.64 -8.79
CA ILE A 412 -16.14 0.98 -10.09
C ILE A 412 -17.57 0.52 -10.36
N GLY A 413 -18.17 -0.26 -9.45
CA GLY A 413 -19.52 -0.77 -9.59
C GLY A 413 -20.57 0.33 -9.79
N LEU A 414 -20.53 1.40 -9.01
CA LEU A 414 -21.46 2.53 -9.15
C LEU A 414 -21.25 3.31 -10.44
N SER A 415 -20.01 3.50 -10.87
CA SER A 415 -19.71 4.16 -12.16
C SER A 415 -20.22 3.38 -13.36
N LEU A 416 -20.29 2.04 -13.24
CA LEU A 416 -20.76 1.15 -14.28
C LEU A 416 -22.26 0.80 -14.16
N ALA A 417 -22.92 1.18 -13.07
CA ALA A 417 -24.30 0.79 -12.75
C ALA A 417 -25.32 1.19 -13.82
N LYS A 418 -25.09 2.31 -14.52
CA LYS A 418 -25.97 2.78 -15.61
C LYS A 418 -25.93 1.91 -16.87
N TYR A 419 -24.95 1.02 -17.01
CA TYR A 419 -24.78 0.16 -18.18
C TYR A 419 -25.31 -1.27 -17.96
N VAL A 420 -25.76 -1.60 -16.76
CA VAL A 420 -26.04 -3.00 -16.35
C VAL A 420 -27.41 -3.14 -15.70
N LYS A 421 -27.92 -4.37 -15.66
CA LYS A 421 -29.17 -4.68 -14.95
C LYS A 421 -28.99 -4.53 -13.44
N LYS A 422 -27.93 -5.15 -12.91
CA LYS A 422 -27.65 -5.21 -11.47
C LYS A 422 -26.14 -5.16 -11.21
N VAL A 423 -25.75 -4.50 -10.12
CA VAL A 423 -24.39 -4.51 -9.55
C VAL A 423 -24.43 -5.24 -8.21
N VAL A 424 -23.51 -6.17 -8.00
CA VAL A 424 -23.26 -6.78 -6.69
C VAL A 424 -21.80 -6.60 -6.32
N GLY A 425 -21.55 -5.78 -5.29
CA GLY A 425 -20.23 -5.53 -4.74
C GLY A 425 -19.93 -6.41 -3.52
N ILE A 426 -18.70 -6.93 -3.43
CA ILE A 426 -18.20 -7.62 -2.24
C ILE A 426 -16.92 -6.94 -1.77
N GLU A 427 -16.91 -6.51 -0.52
CA GLU A 427 -15.77 -5.83 0.12
C GLU A 427 -15.54 -6.36 1.54
N LEU A 428 -14.29 -6.47 1.94
CA LEU A 428 -13.88 -7.00 3.24
C LEU A 428 -14.08 -5.99 4.37
N VAL A 429 -13.84 -4.70 4.10
CA VAL A 429 -13.90 -3.62 5.07
C VAL A 429 -15.33 -3.09 5.20
N ASP A 430 -15.95 -3.29 6.37
CA ASP A 430 -17.35 -2.89 6.59
C ASP A 430 -17.58 -1.40 6.36
N ASP A 431 -16.68 -0.55 6.86
CA ASP A 431 -16.76 0.91 6.66
C ASP A 431 -16.81 1.29 5.17
N ALA A 432 -16.04 0.59 4.33
CA ALA A 432 -16.05 0.80 2.88
C ALA A 432 -17.37 0.36 2.25
N VAL A 433 -17.98 -0.73 2.72
CA VAL A 433 -19.33 -1.17 2.31
C VAL A 433 -20.39 -0.15 2.72
N GLN A 434 -20.31 0.40 3.93
CA GLN A 434 -21.24 1.45 4.36
C GLN A 434 -21.07 2.73 3.53
N ASN A 435 -19.84 3.08 3.14
CA ASN A 435 -19.57 4.17 2.19
C ASN A 435 -20.19 3.84 0.82
N ALA A 436 -20.02 2.62 0.30
CA ALA A 436 -20.60 2.20 -0.97
C ALA A 436 -22.14 2.30 -0.99
N ARG A 437 -22.81 1.89 0.10
CA ARG A 437 -24.27 2.03 0.25
C ARG A 437 -24.73 3.49 0.29
N ARG A 438 -24.01 4.35 1.02
CA ARG A 438 -24.29 5.80 1.04
C ARG A 438 -24.07 6.42 -0.33
N ASN A 439 -22.99 6.05 -1.02
CA ASN A 439 -22.69 6.50 -2.38
C ASN A 439 -23.78 6.07 -3.37
N ALA A 440 -24.29 4.84 -3.27
CA ALA A 440 -25.43 4.39 -4.07
C ALA A 440 -26.66 5.28 -3.83
N LEU A 441 -26.98 5.53 -2.55
CA LEU A 441 -28.13 6.34 -2.14
C LEU A 441 -28.03 7.79 -2.63
N ILE A 442 -26.89 8.46 -2.43
CA ILE A 442 -26.66 9.86 -2.79
C ILE A 442 -26.73 10.08 -4.31
N ASN A 443 -26.37 9.06 -5.09
CA ASN A 443 -26.48 9.10 -6.55
C ASN A 443 -27.81 8.56 -7.08
N GLY A 444 -28.74 8.13 -6.22
CA GLY A 444 -30.01 7.54 -6.63
C GLY A 444 -29.86 6.22 -7.39
N ILE A 445 -28.76 5.50 -7.20
CA ILE A 445 -28.48 4.21 -7.85
C ILE A 445 -29.19 3.11 -7.07
N GLN A 446 -30.27 2.58 -7.64
CA GLN A 446 -31.13 1.57 -6.99
C GLN A 446 -30.78 0.13 -7.38
N ASN A 447 -30.01 -0.06 -8.45
CA ASN A 447 -29.64 -1.38 -8.98
C ASN A 447 -28.28 -1.88 -8.46
N ALA A 448 -27.77 -1.34 -7.35
CA ALA A 448 -26.50 -1.73 -6.75
C ALA A 448 -26.67 -2.22 -5.31
N GLU A 449 -26.06 -3.37 -5.01
CA GLU A 449 -26.07 -4.01 -3.70
C GLU A 449 -24.63 -4.30 -3.24
N PHE A 450 -24.29 -3.98 -1.99
CA PHE A 450 -22.95 -4.19 -1.44
C PHE A 450 -22.97 -5.05 -0.18
N LEU A 451 -22.07 -6.04 -0.15
CA LEU A 451 -21.96 -7.05 0.89
C LEU A 451 -20.59 -7.01 1.58
N SER A 452 -20.61 -7.09 2.91
CA SER A 452 -19.42 -7.08 3.76
C SER A 452 -18.94 -8.50 4.03
N GLY A 453 -17.72 -8.82 3.62
CA GLY A 453 -17.08 -10.10 3.89
C GLY A 453 -16.03 -10.52 2.86
N ARG A 454 -15.44 -11.70 3.09
CA ARG A 454 -14.42 -12.25 2.21
C ARG A 454 -15.03 -12.72 0.88
N VAL A 455 -14.42 -12.33 -0.23
CA VAL A 455 -14.88 -12.68 -1.59
C VAL A 455 -15.02 -14.21 -1.75
N GLU A 456 -14.04 -15.00 -1.28
CA GLU A 456 -14.07 -16.45 -1.42
C GLU A 456 -15.20 -17.13 -0.62
N ALA A 457 -15.74 -16.45 0.40
CA ALA A 457 -16.81 -16.96 1.23
C ALA A 457 -18.19 -16.55 0.68
N LEU A 458 -18.33 -15.32 0.19
CA LEU A 458 -19.62 -14.77 -0.23
C LEU A 458 -19.97 -15.03 -1.69
N LEU A 459 -18.97 -15.05 -2.59
CA LEU A 459 -19.19 -15.21 -4.03
C LEU A 459 -20.09 -16.41 -4.41
N PRO A 460 -19.97 -17.61 -3.79
CA PRO A 460 -20.83 -18.74 -4.13
C PRO A 460 -22.30 -18.50 -3.78
N THR A 461 -22.53 -17.95 -2.58
CA THR A 461 -23.87 -17.63 -2.09
C THR A 461 -24.50 -16.54 -2.96
N VAL A 462 -23.74 -15.50 -3.30
CA VAL A 462 -24.17 -14.42 -4.21
C VAL A 462 -24.64 -15.00 -5.54
N ILE A 463 -23.80 -15.78 -6.22
CA ILE A 463 -24.13 -16.36 -7.53
C ILE A 463 -25.36 -17.28 -7.45
N ASN A 464 -25.50 -18.05 -6.36
CA ASN A 464 -26.64 -18.96 -6.18
C ASN A 464 -27.94 -18.23 -5.79
N SER A 465 -27.84 -17.03 -5.22
CA SER A 465 -29.01 -16.19 -4.88
C SER A 465 -29.54 -15.36 -6.04
N LEU A 466 -28.77 -15.23 -7.13
CA LEU A 466 -29.23 -14.52 -8.34
C LEU A 466 -30.44 -15.23 -8.94
N SER A 467 -31.40 -14.43 -9.42
CA SER A 467 -32.53 -14.97 -10.19
C SER A 467 -32.03 -15.67 -11.46
N PRO A 468 -32.81 -16.61 -12.05
CA PRO A 468 -32.43 -17.25 -13.30
C PRO A 468 -32.09 -16.26 -14.40
N GLU A 469 -32.75 -15.10 -14.46
CA GLU A 469 -32.47 -14.04 -15.43
C GLU A 469 -31.15 -13.32 -15.12
N ASP A 470 -30.94 -12.89 -13.88
CA ASP A 470 -29.74 -12.14 -13.48
C ASP A 470 -28.48 -12.99 -13.58
N ARG A 471 -28.63 -14.32 -13.55
CA ARG A 471 -27.52 -15.26 -13.65
C ARG A 471 -27.08 -15.53 -15.08
N GLN A 472 -27.84 -15.15 -16.12
CA GLN A 472 -27.55 -15.53 -17.52
C GLN A 472 -26.29 -14.86 -18.08
N ASP A 473 -26.10 -13.57 -17.79
CA ASP A 473 -24.97 -12.79 -18.29
C ASP A 473 -24.23 -12.13 -17.13
N ILE A 474 -23.06 -12.65 -16.77
CA ILE A 474 -22.25 -12.11 -15.68
C ILE A 474 -20.90 -11.62 -16.19
N VAL A 475 -20.55 -10.40 -15.80
CA VAL A 475 -19.20 -9.82 -15.95
C VAL A 475 -18.63 -9.56 -14.55
N ALA A 476 -17.41 -10.01 -14.30
CA ALA A 476 -16.71 -9.76 -13.04
C ALA A 476 -15.62 -8.71 -13.22
N VAL A 477 -15.56 -7.73 -12.33
CA VAL A 477 -14.42 -6.82 -12.18
C VAL A 477 -13.70 -7.16 -10.89
N LEU A 478 -12.38 -7.30 -10.97
CA LEU A 478 -11.50 -7.59 -9.84
C LEU A 478 -10.54 -6.41 -9.66
N ASP A 479 -10.57 -5.76 -8.51
CA ASP A 479 -9.59 -4.74 -8.10
C ASP A 479 -8.98 -5.12 -6.73
N PRO A 480 -8.19 -6.20 -6.67
CA PRO A 480 -7.69 -6.73 -5.41
C PRO A 480 -6.54 -5.88 -4.83
N PRO A 481 -6.23 -6.04 -3.53
CA PRO A 481 -5.01 -5.48 -2.96
C PRO A 481 -3.76 -6.04 -3.65
N ARG A 482 -2.57 -5.47 -3.38
CA ARG A 482 -1.28 -5.92 -3.96
C ARG A 482 -0.97 -7.40 -3.77
N ALA A 483 -1.58 -8.04 -2.77
CA ALA A 483 -1.48 -9.49 -2.57
C ALA A 483 -2.20 -10.30 -3.65
N GLY A 484 -2.96 -9.67 -4.55
CA GLY A 484 -3.80 -10.24 -5.61
C GLY A 484 -4.96 -11.08 -5.07
N VAL A 485 -5.52 -11.94 -5.93
CA VAL A 485 -6.73 -12.71 -5.66
C VAL A 485 -6.40 -14.08 -5.07
N VAL A 486 -7.16 -14.50 -4.06
CA VAL A 486 -7.04 -15.85 -3.50
C VAL A 486 -7.49 -16.91 -4.52
N SER A 487 -6.75 -18.00 -4.65
CA SER A 487 -7.02 -19.05 -5.67
C SER A 487 -8.45 -19.61 -5.65
N THR A 488 -9.12 -19.61 -4.49
CA THR A 488 -10.52 -20.05 -4.34
C THR A 488 -11.48 -19.17 -5.15
N VAL A 489 -11.27 -17.85 -5.19
CA VAL A 489 -12.09 -16.92 -5.98
C VAL A 489 -11.94 -17.23 -7.48
N ILE A 490 -10.70 -17.42 -7.95
CA ILE A 490 -10.42 -17.79 -9.34
C ILE A 490 -11.15 -19.08 -9.72
N LYS A 491 -11.12 -20.10 -8.85
CA LYS A 491 -11.83 -21.38 -9.06
C LYS A 491 -13.34 -21.20 -9.15
N TRP A 492 -13.93 -20.34 -8.32
CA TRP A 492 -15.36 -20.02 -8.38
C TRP A 492 -15.74 -19.32 -9.67
N ILE A 493 -14.94 -18.33 -10.10
CA ILE A 493 -15.15 -17.63 -11.37
C ILE A 493 -15.06 -18.62 -12.55
N ARG A 494 -14.03 -19.47 -12.54
CA ARG A 494 -13.84 -20.53 -13.54
C ARG A 494 -15.01 -21.50 -13.59
N GLY A 495 -15.46 -21.96 -12.42
CA GLY A 495 -16.53 -22.94 -12.26
C GLY A 495 -17.94 -22.41 -12.49
N THR A 496 -18.13 -21.11 -12.68
CA THR A 496 -19.44 -20.49 -12.96
C THR A 496 -19.56 -20.21 -14.45
N PRO A 497 -20.29 -21.03 -15.24
CA PRO A 497 -20.29 -20.94 -16.71
C PRO A 497 -20.79 -19.59 -17.24
N THR A 498 -21.71 -18.96 -16.52
CA THR A 498 -22.35 -17.71 -16.94
C THR A 498 -21.50 -16.46 -16.74
N ILE A 499 -20.35 -16.57 -16.05
CA ILE A 499 -19.35 -15.49 -16.06
C ILE A 499 -18.60 -15.56 -17.38
N ARG A 500 -18.98 -14.71 -18.34
CA ARG A 500 -18.38 -14.69 -19.68
C ARG A 500 -17.12 -13.83 -19.77
N ARG A 501 -16.94 -12.88 -18.85
CA ARG A 501 -15.85 -11.91 -18.90
C ARG A 501 -15.35 -11.53 -17.52
N VAL A 502 -14.04 -11.32 -17.43
CA VAL A 502 -13.35 -10.85 -16.23
C VAL A 502 -12.45 -9.68 -16.62
N VAL A 503 -12.61 -8.55 -15.94
CA VAL A 503 -11.71 -7.39 -16.02
C VAL A 503 -10.91 -7.36 -14.72
N TYR A 504 -9.61 -7.64 -14.80
CA TYR A 504 -8.72 -7.64 -13.64
C TYR A 504 -7.86 -6.38 -13.68
N ILE A 505 -8.07 -5.49 -12.72
CA ILE A 505 -7.35 -4.24 -12.49
C ILE A 505 -6.28 -4.49 -11.41
N SER A 506 -5.04 -4.02 -11.60
CA SER A 506 -3.98 -4.18 -10.62
C SER A 506 -2.90 -3.11 -10.72
N CYS A 507 -2.61 -2.48 -9.57
CA CYS A 507 -1.47 -1.59 -9.39
C CYS A 507 -0.13 -2.34 -9.31
N GLU A 508 -0.18 -3.67 -9.14
CA GLU A 508 0.97 -4.55 -8.98
C GLU A 508 1.00 -5.60 -10.11
N GLN A 509 1.91 -5.41 -11.06
CA GLN A 509 2.04 -6.27 -12.23
C GLN A 509 2.35 -7.73 -11.86
N SER A 510 3.06 -7.97 -10.76
CA SER A 510 3.36 -9.34 -10.30
C SER A 510 2.12 -10.13 -9.87
N ALA A 511 1.05 -9.46 -9.41
CA ALA A 511 -0.21 -10.11 -9.10
C ALA A 511 -0.89 -10.66 -10.36
N LEU A 512 -0.91 -9.89 -11.46
CA LEU A 512 -1.43 -10.35 -12.76
C LEU A 512 -0.65 -11.57 -13.27
N VAL A 513 0.69 -11.51 -13.23
CA VAL A 513 1.56 -12.62 -13.65
C VAL A 513 1.26 -13.90 -12.88
N ARG A 514 0.95 -13.79 -11.59
CA ARG A 514 0.66 -14.94 -10.73
C ARG A 514 -0.76 -15.47 -10.95
N ASP A 515 -1.75 -14.59 -11.10
CA ASP A 515 -3.16 -14.96 -11.03
C ASP A 515 -3.77 -15.30 -12.40
N CYS A 516 -3.48 -14.50 -13.44
CA CYS A 516 -4.03 -14.69 -14.79
C CYS A 516 -3.81 -16.11 -15.35
N PRO A 517 -2.64 -16.77 -15.17
CA PRO A 517 -2.46 -18.14 -15.64
C PRO A 517 -3.48 -19.14 -15.08
N SER A 518 -4.04 -18.89 -13.89
CA SER A 518 -5.05 -19.77 -13.29
C SER A 518 -6.43 -19.62 -13.94
N PHE A 519 -6.69 -18.49 -14.63
CA PHE A 519 -7.88 -18.31 -15.45
C PHE A 519 -7.76 -18.96 -16.83
N THR A 520 -6.55 -19.12 -17.37
CA THR A 520 -6.33 -19.61 -18.74
C THR A 520 -6.05 -21.11 -18.83
N LYS A 521 -5.77 -21.78 -17.71
CA LYS A 521 -5.49 -23.23 -17.67
C LYS A 521 -6.59 -24.08 -18.31
N PRO A 522 -6.24 -25.17 -19.02
CA PRO A 522 -7.22 -26.16 -19.47
C PRO A 522 -8.09 -26.69 -18.34
N ARG A 523 -9.24 -27.26 -18.69
CA ARG A 523 -10.16 -27.87 -17.73
C ARG A 523 -9.45 -29.01 -16.98
N THR A 524 -9.51 -28.98 -15.65
CA THR A 524 -8.97 -30.02 -14.78
C THR A 524 -9.91 -30.26 -13.59
N LYS A 525 -9.65 -31.28 -12.76
CA LYS A 525 -10.40 -31.47 -11.50
C LYS A 525 -10.31 -30.24 -10.58
N ALA A 526 -9.19 -29.52 -10.61
CA ALA A 526 -8.95 -28.33 -9.79
C ALA A 526 -9.53 -27.03 -10.40
N TYR A 527 -9.58 -26.94 -11.74
CA TYR A 527 -10.11 -25.79 -12.49
C TYR A 527 -11.25 -26.26 -13.39
N ARG A 528 -12.48 -26.16 -12.87
CA ARG A 528 -13.71 -26.54 -13.57
C ARG A 528 -14.12 -25.45 -14.58
N GLY A 529 -15.00 -25.81 -15.51
CA GLY A 529 -15.51 -24.90 -16.55
C GLY A 529 -14.49 -24.59 -17.66
N LEU A 530 -14.98 -24.00 -18.74
CA LEU A 530 -14.17 -23.57 -19.88
C LEU A 530 -13.14 -22.51 -19.47
N PRO A 531 -11.95 -22.48 -20.10
CA PRO A 531 -10.95 -21.47 -19.83
C PRO A 531 -11.35 -20.07 -20.25
N PHE A 532 -10.63 -19.09 -19.71
CA PHE A 532 -10.61 -17.75 -20.24
C PHE A 532 -9.40 -17.55 -21.14
N GLU A 533 -9.54 -16.67 -22.10
CA GLU A 533 -8.49 -16.12 -22.92
C GLU A 533 -8.20 -14.69 -22.50
N ILE A 534 -6.91 -14.32 -22.41
CA ILE A 534 -6.51 -12.91 -22.34
C ILE A 534 -6.73 -12.31 -23.72
N THR A 535 -7.78 -11.51 -23.89
CA THR A 535 -8.13 -10.88 -25.17
C THR A 535 -7.52 -9.51 -25.33
N SER A 536 -7.32 -8.80 -24.21
CA SER A 536 -6.76 -7.46 -24.22
C SER A 536 -6.06 -7.16 -22.90
N GLY A 537 -5.06 -6.29 -22.95
CA GLY A 537 -4.52 -5.62 -21.78
C GLY A 537 -4.19 -4.17 -22.09
N PHE A 538 -4.33 -3.30 -21.12
CA PHE A 538 -3.90 -1.90 -21.22
C PHE A 538 -3.41 -1.45 -19.85
N ALA A 539 -2.79 -0.29 -19.79
CA ALA A 539 -2.45 0.31 -18.52
C ALA A 539 -2.89 1.77 -18.49
N VAL A 540 -3.00 2.34 -17.29
CA VAL A 540 -3.33 3.75 -17.08
C VAL A 540 -2.27 4.34 -16.18
N ASP A 541 -1.70 5.47 -16.60
CA ASP A 541 -0.73 6.18 -15.78
C ASP A 541 -1.43 6.99 -14.69
N LEU A 542 -1.86 6.31 -13.61
CA LEU A 542 -2.38 6.99 -12.42
C LEU A 542 -1.29 7.65 -11.58
N PHE A 543 -0.02 7.31 -11.83
CA PHE A 543 1.12 7.75 -11.02
C PHE A 543 2.30 8.28 -11.86
N PRO A 544 2.12 9.39 -12.61
CA PRO A 544 3.22 10.08 -13.26
C PRO A 544 4.37 10.39 -12.29
N HIS A 545 5.61 10.45 -12.80
CA HIS A 545 6.85 10.59 -12.04
C HIS A 545 7.22 9.41 -11.13
N THR A 546 6.45 8.32 -11.17
CA THR A 546 6.76 7.07 -10.46
C THR A 546 6.85 5.90 -11.43
N HIS A 547 7.41 4.78 -10.97
CA HIS A 547 7.43 3.53 -11.72
C HIS A 547 6.10 2.77 -11.74
N HIS A 548 5.10 3.19 -10.96
CA HIS A 548 3.82 2.52 -10.88
C HIS A 548 2.95 2.81 -12.09
N VAL A 549 2.12 1.84 -12.44
CA VAL A 549 1.06 1.94 -13.45
C VAL A 549 -0.10 1.05 -13.00
N GLU A 550 -1.33 1.47 -13.27
CA GLU A 550 -2.49 0.62 -13.06
C GLU A 550 -2.69 -0.23 -14.32
N MET A 551 -2.50 -1.54 -14.23
CA MET A 551 -2.60 -2.43 -15.39
C MET A 551 -3.90 -3.22 -15.35
N VAL A 552 -4.58 -3.28 -16.49
CA VAL A 552 -5.85 -3.99 -16.65
C VAL A 552 -5.68 -5.15 -17.64
N ALA A 553 -6.05 -6.35 -17.23
CA ALA A 553 -6.16 -7.53 -18.08
C ALA A 553 -7.63 -7.88 -18.31
N VAL A 554 -8.01 -8.04 -19.57
CA VAL A 554 -9.36 -8.40 -19.99
C VAL A 554 -9.35 -9.85 -20.44
N MET A 555 -10.24 -10.63 -19.84
CA MET A 555 -10.34 -12.06 -20.05
C MET A 555 -11.74 -12.43 -20.49
N THR A 556 -11.88 -13.17 -21.59
CA THR A 556 -13.17 -13.68 -22.06
C THR A 556 -13.19 -15.19 -22.03
N ARG A 557 -14.31 -15.78 -21.65
CA ARG A 557 -14.46 -17.23 -21.68
C ARG A 557 -14.35 -17.72 -23.12
N THR A 558 -13.59 -18.79 -23.33
CA THR A 558 -13.50 -19.43 -24.64
C THR A 558 -14.86 -20.02 -25.01
N LYS A 559 -15.21 -19.95 -26.29
CA LYS A 559 -16.35 -20.73 -26.81
C LYS A 559 -15.92 -22.21 -26.78
N GLY A 560 -16.78 -23.09 -26.26
CA GLY A 560 -16.51 -24.52 -26.33
C GLY A 560 -16.57 -24.98 -27.78
N ASP A 561 -15.70 -25.90 -28.18
CA ASP A 561 -15.92 -26.65 -29.42
C ASP A 561 -17.13 -27.57 -29.17
N GLU A 562 -18.24 -27.32 -29.86
CA GLU A 562 -19.44 -28.17 -29.84
C GLU A 562 -19.16 -29.57 -30.43
N SER A 563 -17.96 -29.84 -30.95
CA SER A 563 -17.58 -31.12 -31.55
C SER A 563 -17.12 -32.19 -30.56
N GLU A 564 -16.51 -31.83 -29.41
CA GLU A 564 -16.00 -32.85 -28.46
C GLU A 564 -17.10 -33.55 -27.63
N ASP A 565 -18.27 -32.91 -27.50
CA ASP A 565 -19.43 -33.53 -26.83
C ASP A 565 -20.27 -34.38 -27.80
N ALA A 566 -20.13 -34.22 -29.12
CA ALA A 566 -20.77 -35.09 -30.12
C ALA A 566 -20.02 -36.42 -30.28
N ASP A 567 -18.69 -36.39 -30.32
CA ASP A 567 -17.85 -37.59 -30.47
C ASP A 567 -17.94 -38.52 -29.25
N LYS A 568 -18.22 -37.98 -28.05
CA LYS A 568 -18.44 -38.80 -26.83
C LYS A 568 -19.82 -39.43 -26.75
N VAL A 569 -20.83 -38.85 -27.40
CA VAL A 569 -22.17 -39.43 -27.47
C VAL A 569 -22.19 -40.56 -28.53
N GLU A 570 -21.39 -40.48 -29.58
CA GLU A 570 -21.22 -41.58 -30.55
C GLU A 570 -20.34 -42.72 -30.01
N GLU A 571 -19.28 -42.45 -29.22
CA GLU A 571 -18.48 -43.52 -28.60
C GLU A 571 -19.26 -44.33 -27.55
N ASP A 572 -20.11 -43.69 -26.74
CA ASP A 572 -20.99 -44.38 -25.77
C ASP A 572 -22.15 -45.12 -26.44
N ALA A 573 -22.57 -44.72 -27.66
CA ALA A 573 -23.57 -45.46 -28.44
C ALA A 573 -22.98 -46.65 -29.20
N SER A 574 -21.71 -46.57 -29.65
CA SER A 574 -21.03 -47.63 -30.40
C SER A 574 -20.46 -48.77 -29.54
N THR A 575 -20.41 -48.59 -28.22
CA THR A 575 -19.96 -49.61 -27.26
C THR A 575 -21.13 -50.39 -26.62
N ALA A 576 -22.36 -50.12 -27.06
CA ALA A 576 -23.60 -50.73 -26.56
C ALA A 576 -24.31 -51.68 -27.57
N GLU A 577 -23.67 -52.05 -28.69
CA GLU A 577 -24.16 -53.10 -29.63
C GLU A 577 -23.36 -54.41 -29.55
#